data_AF-C5P674-F1
#
_entry.id   AF-C5P674-F1
#
_cell.length_a   1.000
_cell.length_b   1.000
_cell.length_c   1.000
_cell.angle_alpha   90.00
_cell.angle_beta   90.00
_cell.angle_gamma   90.00
#
_symmetry.space_group_name_H-M   'P 1'
#
loop_
_entity.id
_entity.type
_entity.pdbx_description
1 polymer ?
#
loop_
_entity_poly.entity_id
_entity_poly.type
_entity_poly.pdbx_seq_one_letter_code
_entity_poly.pdbx_strand_id
1 'polypeptide(L)'
;MHIWQISVAAAFTLGLTGPVHARSCDGTQGTTPKAHPDVIQGVPSCPEDDGNIFLTPDGSFYTMQCCMHQSEGTKLIATVHTSGYDDCINRCSETDNCNGFQYIYGDSGNEKTGDCRLYSSAMFSTRKCGNTLHDWAFLTDPPVIEVKQEVQLACSTKCPDADGQLYKAKNKQVFHMDCQKRHGTAWFHKTEKDTLKACINSCASYIGCQSVDFHQRTRQCYLGKHQGEPAVQASGWASAHSMGCSGACDENEVCSSNEPAEPPLENVIPPASESGQTPPQFSAPANPDITCDSNNNQVVKIDGKNYRILCGKQFRDHVTGYKPVESFTECLELCGNTDNCSSVDFYDPHGGKTCYMFTSNQEPPYEHSNIWAAVQV
;
A
#
# COMPACT_ATOMS: atom_id res chain seq x y z
N MET A 1 -34.28 -57.60 -40.84
CA MET A 1 -32.82 -57.83 -40.97
C MET A 1 -32.18 -56.46 -41.14
N HIS A 2 -31.53 -55.95 -40.08
CA HIS A 2 -30.06 -55.78 -40.03
C HIS A 2 -29.63 -54.52 -40.83
N ILE A 3 -29.03 -53.46 -40.28
CA ILE A 3 -28.05 -53.31 -39.20
C ILE A 3 -28.05 -51.84 -38.73
N TRP A 4 -27.85 -51.61 -37.43
CA TRP A 4 -27.50 -50.30 -36.86
C TRP A 4 -26.07 -49.92 -37.25
N GLN A 5 -25.86 -48.75 -37.87
CA GLN A 5 -24.53 -48.16 -37.99
C GLN A 5 -24.21 -47.32 -36.74
N ILE A 6 -23.26 -47.81 -35.96
CA ILE A 6 -22.60 -47.05 -34.89
C ILE A 6 -21.43 -46.32 -35.54
N SER A 7 -21.53 -45.00 -35.64
CA SER A 7 -20.41 -44.14 -36.04
C SER A 7 -19.45 -43.98 -34.87
N VAL A 8 -18.29 -44.64 -34.95
CA VAL A 8 -17.17 -44.40 -34.03
C VAL A 8 -16.38 -43.22 -34.60
N ALA A 9 -16.55 -42.04 -33.99
CA ALA A 9 -15.69 -40.90 -34.24
C ALA A 9 -14.35 -41.12 -33.52
N ALA A 10 -13.32 -41.55 -34.25
CA ALA A 10 -11.95 -41.56 -33.78
C ALA A 10 -11.45 -40.10 -33.73
N ALA A 11 -11.48 -39.50 -32.55
CA ALA A 11 -10.80 -38.24 -32.29
C ALA A 11 -9.29 -38.52 -32.24
N PHE A 12 -8.61 -38.34 -33.37
CA PHE A 12 -7.15 -38.17 -33.41
C PHE A 12 -6.82 -36.81 -32.79
N THR A 13 -6.58 -36.79 -31.48
CA THR A 13 -5.89 -35.69 -30.81
C THR A 13 -4.44 -35.70 -31.28
N LEU A 14 -4.16 -34.95 -32.35
CA LEU A 14 -2.81 -34.50 -32.70
C LEU A 14 -2.32 -33.59 -31.57
N GLY A 15 -1.68 -34.19 -30.57
CA GLY A 15 -0.86 -33.46 -29.61
C GLY A 15 0.28 -32.81 -30.37
N LEU A 16 0.19 -31.49 -30.57
CA LEU A 16 1.33 -30.67 -30.97
C LEU A 16 2.30 -30.63 -29.80
N THR A 17 3.15 -31.65 -29.67
CA THR A 17 4.38 -31.53 -28.89
C THR A 17 5.28 -30.59 -29.67
N GLY A 18 5.42 -29.36 -29.20
CA GLY A 18 6.51 -28.49 -29.65
C GLY A 18 7.86 -29.21 -29.49
N PRO A 19 8.89 -28.80 -30.22
CA PRO A 19 10.20 -29.44 -30.13
C PRO A 19 10.71 -29.30 -28.69
N VAL A 20 10.83 -30.43 -28.00
CA VAL A 20 11.59 -30.52 -26.75
C VAL A 20 13.03 -30.26 -27.16
N HIS A 21 13.51 -29.02 -27.02
CA HIS A 21 14.92 -28.73 -27.21
C HIS A 21 15.67 -29.58 -26.18
N ALA A 22 16.55 -30.47 -26.66
CA ALA A 22 17.32 -31.33 -25.78
C ALA A 22 18.23 -30.44 -24.91
N ARG A 23 18.17 -30.62 -23.59
CA ARG A 23 19.01 -29.91 -22.63
C ARG A 23 20.48 -30.05 -23.07
N SER A 24 21.12 -28.92 -23.35
CA SER A 24 22.46 -28.85 -23.93
C SER A 24 23.34 -27.90 -23.14
N CYS A 25 24.53 -28.36 -22.77
CA CYS A 25 25.56 -27.57 -22.12
C CYS A 25 26.78 -27.58 -23.03
N ASP A 26 26.93 -26.57 -23.87
CA ASP A 26 28.10 -26.39 -24.76
C ASP A 26 29.31 -25.80 -24.02
N GLY A 27 29.13 -25.47 -22.74
CA GLY A 27 30.18 -24.96 -21.87
C GLY A 27 30.36 -23.45 -21.96
N THR A 28 29.48 -22.71 -22.64
CA THR A 28 29.45 -21.23 -22.57
C THR A 28 28.62 -20.72 -21.40
N GLN A 29 27.85 -21.58 -20.73
CA GLN A 29 27.03 -21.23 -19.58
C GLN A 29 27.88 -20.79 -18.38
N GLY A 30 27.37 -19.84 -17.60
CA GLY A 30 27.96 -19.43 -16.33
C GLY A 30 29.40 -18.90 -16.41
N THR A 31 29.87 -18.40 -17.56
CA THR A 31 31.24 -17.83 -17.66
C THR A 31 31.37 -16.45 -17.03
N THR A 32 30.30 -15.66 -17.08
CA THR A 32 30.21 -14.30 -16.51
C THR A 32 28.76 -13.99 -16.13
N PRO A 33 28.50 -13.13 -15.12
CA PRO A 33 27.16 -12.64 -14.85
C PRO A 33 26.53 -11.98 -16.08
N LYS A 34 25.25 -12.25 -16.34
CA LYS A 34 24.48 -11.58 -17.39
C LYS A 34 24.24 -10.12 -16.97
N ALA A 35 24.65 -9.16 -17.79
CA ALA A 35 24.58 -7.73 -17.44
C ALA A 35 23.13 -7.21 -17.29
N HIS A 36 22.20 -7.78 -18.06
CA HIS A 36 20.78 -7.45 -18.03
C HIS A 36 19.97 -8.76 -17.99
N PRO A 37 19.85 -9.38 -16.80
CA PRO A 37 19.10 -10.62 -16.66
C PRO A 37 17.61 -10.35 -16.83
N ASP A 38 16.93 -11.26 -17.53
CA ASP A 38 15.46 -11.22 -17.60
C ASP A 38 14.89 -11.78 -16.30
N VAL A 39 13.76 -11.23 -15.86
CA VAL A 39 13.00 -11.76 -14.71
C VAL A 39 11.93 -12.69 -15.24
N ILE A 40 12.12 -14.00 -15.07
CA ILE A 40 11.17 -15.00 -15.52
C ILE A 40 10.15 -15.33 -14.42
N GLN A 41 8.93 -15.65 -14.85
CA GLN A 41 7.85 -16.10 -13.98
C GLN A 41 7.69 -17.61 -14.15
N GLY A 42 7.80 -18.37 -13.06
CA GLY A 42 7.64 -19.82 -13.06
C GLY A 42 8.96 -20.59 -12.94
N VAL A 43 8.94 -21.85 -13.38
CA VAL A 43 10.06 -22.79 -13.20
C VAL A 43 11.12 -22.53 -14.28
N PRO A 44 12.37 -22.20 -13.90
CA PRO A 44 13.45 -22.01 -14.85
C PRO A 44 13.80 -23.30 -15.59
N SER A 45 14.31 -23.15 -16.81
CA SER A 45 14.70 -24.24 -17.70
C SER A 45 16.08 -23.99 -18.31
N CYS A 46 16.86 -25.06 -18.46
CA CYS A 46 18.19 -24.99 -19.04
C CYS A 46 18.22 -25.63 -20.43
N PRO A 47 18.91 -25.02 -21.42
CA PRO A 47 19.83 -23.88 -21.26
C PRO A 47 19.21 -22.47 -21.35
N GLU A 48 17.92 -22.35 -21.65
CA GLU A 48 17.27 -21.08 -22.05
C GLU A 48 17.36 -19.98 -20.98
N ASP A 49 17.29 -20.36 -19.71
CA ASP A 49 17.26 -19.43 -18.58
C ASP A 49 18.63 -19.24 -17.90
N ASP A 50 19.73 -19.65 -18.54
CA ASP A 50 21.08 -19.41 -18.01
C ASP A 50 21.34 -17.91 -17.78
N GLY A 51 21.70 -17.56 -16.55
CA GLY A 51 21.96 -16.19 -16.13
C GLY A 51 20.72 -15.33 -15.91
N ASN A 52 19.50 -15.85 -16.11
CA ASN A 52 18.26 -15.14 -15.78
C ASN A 52 17.94 -15.22 -14.29
N ILE A 53 17.04 -14.33 -13.85
CA ILE A 53 16.52 -14.30 -12.49
C ILE A 53 15.12 -14.90 -12.50
N PHE A 54 14.81 -15.78 -11.55
CA PHE A 54 13.45 -16.30 -11.34
C PHE A 54 12.93 -15.90 -9.96
N LEU A 55 11.62 -15.65 -9.90
CA LEU A 55 10.88 -15.34 -8.67
C LEU A 55 10.33 -16.64 -8.05
N THR A 56 10.66 -16.87 -6.79
CA THR A 56 10.16 -18.02 -6.01
C THR A 56 8.84 -17.70 -5.30
N PRO A 57 8.06 -18.71 -4.86
CA PRO A 57 6.74 -18.48 -4.25
C PRO A 57 6.75 -17.68 -2.94
N ASP A 58 7.87 -17.67 -2.22
CA ASP A 58 8.10 -16.87 -1.01
C ASP A 58 8.47 -15.39 -1.30
N GLY A 59 8.57 -15.01 -2.58
CA GLY A 59 8.96 -13.67 -3.01
C GLY A 59 10.46 -13.45 -3.16
N SER A 60 11.29 -14.47 -2.95
CA SER A 60 12.74 -14.40 -3.13
C SER A 60 13.14 -14.41 -4.62
N PHE A 61 14.31 -13.86 -4.93
CA PHE A 61 14.86 -13.85 -6.30
C PHE A 61 16.13 -14.68 -6.36
N TYR A 62 16.22 -15.56 -7.35
CA TYR A 62 17.39 -16.41 -7.56
C TYR A 62 17.94 -16.22 -8.97
N THR A 63 19.25 -16.12 -9.10
CA THR A 63 19.92 -16.21 -10.39
C THR A 63 20.16 -17.67 -10.74
N MET A 64 19.79 -18.07 -11.95
CA MET A 64 20.04 -19.39 -12.51
C MET A 64 21.41 -19.45 -13.17
N GLN A 65 22.15 -20.54 -12.94
CA GLN A 65 23.32 -20.93 -13.71
C GLN A 65 23.19 -22.39 -14.13
N CYS A 66 22.95 -22.58 -15.41
CA CYS A 66 22.86 -23.88 -16.03
C CYS A 66 24.23 -24.55 -16.08
N CYS A 67 24.27 -25.86 -15.86
CA CYS A 67 25.47 -26.68 -16.06
C CYS A 67 26.64 -26.31 -15.12
N MET A 68 26.32 -25.79 -13.94
CA MET A 68 27.28 -25.32 -12.94
C MET A 68 27.18 -26.12 -11.65
N HIS A 69 28.33 -26.32 -11.02
CA HIS A 69 28.43 -26.74 -9.63
C HIS A 69 28.19 -25.55 -8.69
N GLN A 70 27.98 -25.85 -7.41
CA GLN A 70 27.97 -24.85 -6.35
C GLN A 70 29.23 -23.96 -6.37
N SER A 71 29.08 -22.71 -5.94
CA SER A 71 30.20 -21.78 -5.82
C SER A 71 31.20 -22.21 -4.74
N GLU A 72 32.41 -21.67 -4.78
CA GLU A 72 33.42 -21.96 -3.77
C GLU A 72 33.03 -21.39 -2.40
N GLY A 73 33.37 -22.10 -1.32
CA GLY A 73 33.11 -21.65 0.05
C GLY A 73 31.66 -21.84 0.53
N THR A 74 30.78 -22.40 -0.29
CA THR A 74 29.40 -22.72 0.12
C THR A 74 29.36 -23.95 1.01
N LYS A 75 28.54 -23.90 2.07
CA LYS A 75 28.34 -25.03 3.00
C LYS A 75 27.03 -25.76 2.68
N LEU A 76 27.11 -27.08 2.46
CA LEU A 76 25.94 -27.94 2.29
C LEU A 76 25.15 -28.00 3.61
N ILE A 77 23.86 -27.69 3.53
CA ILE A 77 22.88 -27.84 4.62
C ILE A 77 22.35 -29.27 4.61
N ALA A 78 21.78 -29.68 3.47
CA ALA A 78 21.13 -30.97 3.30
C ALA A 78 21.12 -31.38 1.82
N THR A 79 20.98 -32.68 1.58
CA THR A 79 20.59 -33.22 0.28
C THR A 79 19.21 -33.84 0.46
N VAL A 80 18.23 -33.37 -0.31
CA VAL A 80 16.86 -33.87 -0.29
C VAL A 80 16.48 -34.39 -1.67
N HIS A 81 15.65 -35.42 -1.73
CA HIS A 81 15.15 -35.93 -3.01
C HIS A 81 13.84 -35.21 -3.34
N THR A 82 13.73 -34.74 -4.58
CA THR A 82 12.63 -33.89 -5.05
C THR A 82 12.03 -34.45 -6.33
N SER A 83 10.74 -34.21 -6.53
CA SER A 83 9.99 -34.70 -7.69
C SER A 83 10.27 -33.91 -8.97
N GLY A 84 10.94 -32.76 -8.85
CA GLY A 84 11.24 -31.86 -9.95
C GLY A 84 11.97 -30.61 -9.48
N TYR A 85 12.30 -29.75 -10.43
CA TYR A 85 13.03 -28.50 -10.17
C TYR A 85 12.23 -27.53 -9.30
N ASP A 86 10.92 -27.48 -9.49
CA ASP A 86 9.96 -26.68 -8.71
C ASP A 86 9.90 -27.12 -7.25
N ASP A 87 9.87 -28.43 -6.99
CA ASP A 87 9.93 -28.98 -5.64
C ASP A 87 11.28 -28.62 -4.99
N CYS A 88 12.41 -28.71 -5.70
CA CYS A 88 13.71 -28.27 -5.19
C CYS A 88 13.77 -26.78 -4.83
N ILE A 89 13.19 -25.91 -5.67
CA ILE A 89 13.03 -24.49 -5.37
C ILE A 89 12.25 -24.32 -4.05
N ASN A 90 11.10 -24.98 -3.94
CA ASN A 90 10.25 -24.90 -2.75
C ASN A 90 10.98 -25.40 -1.50
N ARG A 91 11.73 -26.51 -1.60
CA ARG A 91 12.53 -27.03 -0.48
C ARG A 91 13.59 -26.05 0.00
N CYS A 92 14.22 -25.31 -0.90
CA CYS A 92 15.15 -24.25 -0.49
C CYS A 92 14.40 -23.12 0.21
N SER A 93 13.30 -22.61 -0.36
CA SER A 93 12.48 -21.56 0.27
C SER A 93 11.91 -21.93 1.64
N GLU A 94 11.62 -23.21 1.88
CA GLU A 94 11.15 -23.71 3.19
C GLU A 94 12.28 -23.98 4.20
N THR A 95 13.54 -23.98 3.76
CA THR A 95 14.69 -24.34 4.60
C THR A 95 15.39 -23.10 5.13
N ASP A 96 15.41 -22.95 6.46
CA ASP A 96 16.11 -21.86 7.13
C ASP A 96 17.58 -21.73 6.66
N ASN A 97 17.95 -20.50 6.29
CA ASN A 97 19.26 -20.13 5.76
C ASN A 97 19.62 -20.76 4.41
N CYS A 98 18.70 -21.38 3.66
CA CYS A 98 19.00 -21.80 2.30
C CYS A 98 19.14 -20.58 1.39
N ASN A 99 20.36 -20.31 0.93
CA ASN A 99 20.67 -19.18 0.05
C ASN A 99 20.96 -19.64 -1.38
N GLY A 100 21.03 -20.94 -1.63
CA GLY A 100 21.23 -21.48 -2.96
C GLY A 100 21.10 -22.99 -2.97
N PHE A 101 20.90 -23.54 -4.16
CA PHE A 101 20.73 -24.96 -4.33
C PHE A 101 21.38 -25.45 -5.63
N GLN A 102 21.79 -26.71 -5.63
CA GLN A 102 22.22 -27.43 -6.81
C GLN A 102 21.24 -28.57 -7.10
N TYR A 103 20.60 -28.53 -8.25
CA TYR A 103 19.67 -29.57 -8.67
C TYR A 103 20.35 -30.55 -9.63
N ILE A 104 20.12 -31.85 -9.40
CA ILE A 104 20.70 -32.95 -10.16
C ILE A 104 19.65 -33.48 -11.15
N TYR A 105 19.91 -33.34 -12.44
CA TYR A 105 18.97 -33.74 -13.50
C TYR A 105 19.09 -35.20 -13.94
N GLY A 106 20.22 -35.86 -13.66
CA GLY A 106 20.55 -37.17 -14.19
C GLY A 106 21.05 -38.11 -13.11
N ASP A 107 20.96 -39.41 -13.37
CA ASP A 107 21.64 -40.42 -12.56
C ASP A 107 23.13 -40.47 -12.94
N SER A 108 24.02 -40.32 -11.97
CA SER A 108 25.47 -40.43 -12.17
C SER A 108 26.16 -40.88 -10.88
N GLY A 109 26.74 -42.08 -10.89
CA GLY A 109 27.37 -42.65 -9.70
C GLY A 109 26.39 -42.76 -8.52
N ASN A 110 26.65 -41.98 -7.46
CA ASN A 110 25.81 -41.93 -6.26
C ASN A 110 24.74 -40.81 -6.31
N GLU A 111 24.72 -40.01 -7.36
CA GLU A 111 23.76 -38.92 -7.56
C GLU A 111 22.55 -39.45 -8.34
N LYS A 112 21.35 -39.06 -7.91
CA LYS A 112 20.09 -39.44 -8.54
C LYS A 112 19.39 -38.23 -9.13
N THR A 113 18.72 -38.43 -10.26
CA THR A 113 17.80 -37.44 -10.81
C THR A 113 16.81 -37.00 -9.73
N GLY A 114 16.65 -35.68 -9.54
CA GLY A 114 15.78 -35.11 -8.51
C GLY A 114 16.48 -34.86 -7.18
N ASP A 115 17.74 -35.27 -7.00
CA ASP A 115 18.49 -34.87 -5.81
C ASP A 115 18.74 -33.35 -5.85
N CYS A 116 18.38 -32.70 -4.74
CA CYS A 116 18.45 -31.26 -4.53
C CYS A 116 19.37 -31.00 -3.33
N ARG A 117 20.53 -30.38 -3.59
CA ARG A 117 21.50 -30.02 -2.56
C ARG A 117 21.27 -28.57 -2.16
N LEU A 118 21.03 -28.33 -0.87
CA LEU A 118 20.72 -27.01 -0.30
C LEU A 118 21.96 -26.43 0.39
N TYR A 119 22.23 -25.15 0.21
CA TYR A 119 23.46 -24.50 0.69
C TYR A 119 23.17 -23.23 1.49
N SER A 120 23.98 -22.98 2.54
CA SER A 120 23.76 -21.85 3.46
C SER A 120 24.33 -20.52 3.00
N SER A 121 25.15 -20.54 1.96
CA SER A 121 25.67 -19.37 1.28
C SER A 121 25.76 -19.74 -0.19
N ALA A 122 25.51 -18.76 -1.04
CA ALA A 122 25.51 -18.99 -2.47
C ALA A 122 25.86 -17.69 -3.18
N MET A 123 26.64 -17.81 -4.23
CA MET A 123 27.03 -16.70 -5.09
C MET A 123 27.25 -17.23 -6.50
N PHE A 124 27.61 -16.33 -7.42
CA PHE A 124 27.98 -16.72 -8.76
C PHE A 124 29.10 -17.78 -8.74
N SER A 125 28.82 -18.93 -9.34
CA SER A 125 29.76 -20.02 -9.48
C SER A 125 30.56 -19.89 -10.76
N THR A 126 31.86 -20.15 -10.67
CA THR A 126 32.77 -20.31 -11.81
C THR A 126 33.13 -21.78 -12.05
N ARG A 127 32.54 -22.70 -11.28
CA ARG A 127 32.84 -24.14 -11.33
C ARG A 127 31.90 -24.84 -12.31
N LYS A 128 32.39 -25.08 -13.53
CA LYS A 128 31.63 -25.79 -14.57
C LYS A 128 31.40 -27.25 -14.19
N CYS A 129 30.20 -27.76 -14.46
CA CYS A 129 29.87 -29.18 -14.30
C CYS A 129 30.55 -30.05 -15.38
N GLY A 130 30.75 -29.51 -16.59
CA GLY A 130 31.36 -30.23 -17.72
C GLY A 130 30.41 -31.20 -18.42
N ASN A 131 29.15 -31.26 -18.00
CA ASN A 131 28.04 -31.99 -18.60
C ASN A 131 26.72 -31.31 -18.19
N THR A 132 25.58 -31.94 -18.49
CA THR A 132 24.24 -31.45 -18.14
C THR A 132 23.77 -31.92 -16.75
N LEU A 133 24.63 -32.39 -15.85
CA LEU A 133 24.14 -33.06 -14.64
C LEU A 133 23.60 -32.06 -13.60
N HIS A 134 24.29 -30.93 -13.42
CA HIS A 134 24.06 -30.00 -12.32
C HIS A 134 23.67 -28.62 -12.81
N ASP A 135 22.60 -28.08 -12.23
CA ASP A 135 22.30 -26.65 -12.32
C ASP A 135 22.43 -26.02 -10.94
N TRP A 136 22.89 -24.78 -10.92
CA TRP A 136 23.14 -24.02 -9.72
C TRP A 136 22.23 -22.80 -9.70
N ALA A 137 21.57 -22.57 -8.57
CA ALA A 137 20.83 -21.36 -8.33
C ALA A 137 21.28 -20.72 -7.02
N PHE A 138 21.39 -19.40 -7.01
CA PHE A 138 21.79 -18.64 -5.82
C PHE A 138 20.92 -17.41 -5.65
N LEU A 139 20.63 -17.08 -4.39
CA LEU A 139 19.85 -15.93 -3.99
C LEU A 139 20.54 -14.67 -4.50
N THR A 140 19.76 -13.76 -5.06
CA THR A 140 20.21 -12.47 -5.57
C THR A 140 19.31 -11.36 -5.05
N ASP A 141 19.84 -10.15 -5.04
CA ASP A 141 19.05 -8.98 -4.64
C ASP A 141 17.88 -8.78 -5.61
N PRO A 142 16.72 -8.28 -5.13
CA PRO A 142 15.57 -8.00 -6.00
C PRO A 142 15.96 -7.14 -7.21
N PRO A 143 15.59 -7.53 -8.44
CA PRO A 143 15.95 -6.78 -9.63
C PRO A 143 15.28 -5.39 -9.62
N VAL A 144 16.00 -4.38 -10.10
CA VAL A 144 15.43 -3.04 -10.30
C VAL A 144 14.52 -3.09 -11.52
N ILE A 145 13.22 -3.18 -11.30
CA ILE A 145 12.20 -3.12 -12.36
C ILE A 145 11.79 -1.65 -12.54
N GLU A 146 11.98 -1.10 -13.74
CA GLU A 146 11.46 0.24 -14.06
C GLU A 146 9.94 0.19 -14.17
N VAL A 147 9.25 0.63 -13.12
CA VAL A 147 7.79 0.80 -13.16
C VAL A 147 7.46 2.09 -13.89
N LYS A 148 6.68 1.99 -14.98
CA LYS A 148 6.14 3.16 -15.66
C LYS A 148 5.28 3.95 -14.68
N GLN A 149 5.74 5.12 -14.27
CA GLN A 149 4.97 6.01 -13.41
C GLN A 149 3.79 6.57 -14.21
N GLU A 150 2.60 6.03 -14.00
CA GLU A 150 1.37 6.67 -14.45
C GLU A 150 1.18 7.91 -13.57
N VAL A 151 1.53 9.09 -14.11
CA VAL A 151 1.39 10.37 -13.41
C VAL A 151 -0.11 10.68 -13.29
N GLN A 152 -0.74 10.17 -12.24
CA GLN A 152 -2.11 10.52 -11.89
C GLN A 152 -2.12 11.96 -11.35
N LEU A 153 -3.07 12.78 -11.81
CA LEU A 153 -3.23 14.14 -11.31
C LEU A 153 -3.72 14.09 -9.85
N ALA A 154 -2.84 14.43 -8.90
CA ALA A 154 -3.17 14.44 -7.48
C ALA A 154 -4.41 15.29 -7.17
N CYS A 155 -5.26 14.78 -6.28
CA CYS A 155 -6.53 15.38 -5.85
C CYS A 155 -7.59 15.52 -6.96
N SER A 156 -7.51 14.72 -8.03
CA SER A 156 -8.54 14.69 -9.06
C SER A 156 -9.80 13.97 -8.56
N THR A 157 -10.96 14.50 -8.96
CA THR A 157 -12.26 13.83 -8.77
C THR A 157 -12.93 13.50 -10.11
N LYS A 158 -12.14 13.54 -11.19
CA LYS A 158 -12.55 13.23 -12.55
C LYS A 158 -11.77 12.01 -13.05
N CYS A 159 -12.50 11.01 -13.55
CA CYS A 159 -11.89 9.87 -14.20
C CYS A 159 -11.26 10.24 -15.56
N PRO A 160 -10.15 9.59 -15.96
CA PRO A 160 -9.50 8.46 -15.28
C PRO A 160 -8.61 8.85 -14.09
N ASP A 161 -8.22 10.12 -13.97
CA ASP A 161 -7.22 10.55 -12.98
C ASP A 161 -7.64 10.28 -11.52
N ALA A 162 -8.95 10.30 -11.23
CA ALA A 162 -9.48 10.03 -9.89
C ALA A 162 -9.38 8.57 -9.43
N ASP A 163 -8.98 7.64 -10.31
CA ASP A 163 -8.92 6.22 -9.98
C ASP A 163 -7.91 5.94 -8.87
N GLY A 164 -8.34 5.26 -7.81
CA GLY A 164 -7.51 4.97 -6.65
C GLY A 164 -7.34 6.14 -5.68
N GLN A 165 -7.88 7.32 -5.99
CA GLN A 165 -7.78 8.47 -5.09
C GLN A 165 -8.86 8.46 -4.02
N LEU A 166 -8.51 9.04 -2.87
CA LEU A 166 -9.43 9.23 -1.75
C LEU A 166 -10.09 10.61 -1.81
N TYR A 167 -11.39 10.67 -1.58
CA TYR A 167 -12.16 11.90 -1.48
C TYR A 167 -12.86 11.99 -0.13
N LYS A 168 -12.53 13.04 0.65
CA LYS A 168 -13.22 13.37 1.90
C LYS A 168 -14.47 14.20 1.59
N ALA A 169 -15.64 13.63 1.82
CA ALA A 169 -16.92 14.31 1.65
C ALA A 169 -17.20 15.28 2.81
N LYS A 170 -18.24 16.11 2.65
CA LYS A 170 -18.61 17.15 3.63
C LYS A 170 -18.90 16.60 5.03
N ASN A 171 -19.50 15.42 5.12
CA ASN A 171 -19.81 14.73 6.39
C ASN A 171 -18.58 14.01 7.01
N LYS A 172 -17.36 14.33 6.55
CA LYS A 172 -16.08 13.67 6.89
C LYS A 172 -15.95 12.21 6.46
N GLN A 173 -16.94 11.64 5.80
CA GLN A 173 -16.84 10.31 5.22
C GLN A 173 -15.79 10.31 4.11
N VAL A 174 -14.88 9.36 4.16
CA VAL A 174 -13.84 9.18 3.14
C VAL A 174 -14.34 8.14 2.15
N PHE A 175 -14.22 8.47 0.86
CA PHE A 175 -14.60 7.61 -0.23
C PHE A 175 -13.38 7.26 -1.06
N HIS A 176 -13.18 5.97 -1.34
CA HIS A 176 -12.28 5.51 -2.38
C HIS A 176 -13.00 5.63 -3.72
N MET A 177 -12.36 6.27 -4.72
CA MET A 177 -12.92 6.46 -6.05
C MET A 177 -12.40 5.39 -7.02
N ASP A 178 -13.33 4.78 -7.75
CA ASP A 178 -13.09 3.65 -8.66
C ASP A 178 -13.63 4.01 -10.05
N CYS A 179 -12.73 4.26 -10.98
CA CYS A 179 -13.08 4.61 -12.36
C CYS A 179 -13.36 3.35 -13.19
N GLN A 180 -14.23 3.51 -14.20
CA GLN A 180 -14.59 2.44 -15.14
C GLN A 180 -15.23 1.19 -14.48
N LYS A 181 -15.73 1.33 -13.25
CA LYS A 181 -16.38 0.26 -12.49
C LYS A 181 -17.71 0.75 -11.93
N ARG A 182 -18.61 -0.19 -11.63
CA ARG A 182 -19.85 0.02 -10.86
C ARG A 182 -20.12 -1.12 -9.88
N HIS A 183 -20.83 -0.84 -8.80
CA HIS A 183 -21.07 -1.83 -7.74
C HIS A 183 -21.96 -2.99 -8.20
N GLY A 184 -22.96 -2.71 -9.05
CA GLY A 184 -23.89 -3.76 -9.49
C GLY A 184 -24.95 -4.14 -8.45
N THR A 185 -24.96 -3.47 -7.30
CA THR A 185 -25.91 -3.71 -6.19
C THR A 185 -27.16 -2.82 -6.30
N ALA A 186 -28.18 -3.15 -5.50
CA ALA A 186 -29.37 -2.32 -5.40
C ALA A 186 -29.05 -0.92 -4.86
N TRP A 187 -29.59 0.10 -5.51
CA TRP A 187 -29.57 1.49 -5.05
C TRP A 187 -30.88 1.83 -4.33
N PHE A 188 -30.85 2.79 -3.40
CA PHE A 188 -32.05 3.24 -2.68
C PHE A 188 -32.48 4.66 -3.05
N HIS A 189 -31.60 5.43 -3.70
CA HIS A 189 -31.95 6.74 -4.23
C HIS A 189 -31.26 6.99 -5.57
N LYS A 190 -31.92 7.72 -6.47
CA LYS A 190 -31.40 8.11 -7.78
C LYS A 190 -31.61 9.61 -7.97
N THR A 191 -30.56 10.30 -8.37
CA THR A 191 -30.57 11.75 -8.59
C THR A 191 -29.68 12.12 -9.77
N GLU A 192 -29.80 13.34 -10.29
CA GLU A 192 -28.93 13.86 -11.34
C GLU A 192 -27.85 14.76 -10.73
N LYS A 193 -26.60 14.56 -11.15
CA LYS A 193 -25.43 15.33 -10.67
C LYS A 193 -24.46 15.57 -11.82
N ASP A 194 -23.82 16.72 -11.85
CA ASP A 194 -22.91 17.03 -12.96
C ASP A 194 -21.54 16.34 -12.87
N THR A 195 -21.14 15.87 -11.68
CA THR A 195 -19.81 15.29 -11.44
C THR A 195 -19.86 14.14 -10.43
N LEU A 196 -18.84 13.27 -10.46
CA LEU A 196 -18.62 12.23 -9.45
C LEU A 196 -18.53 12.86 -8.05
N LYS A 197 -17.75 13.95 -7.89
CA LYS A 197 -17.67 14.72 -6.64
C LYS A 197 -19.04 15.15 -6.12
N ALA A 198 -19.90 15.68 -6.99
CA ALA A 198 -21.26 16.08 -6.61
C ALA A 198 -22.13 14.88 -6.24
N CYS A 199 -21.94 13.74 -6.90
CA CYS A 199 -22.60 12.48 -6.56
C CYS A 199 -22.18 11.95 -5.17
N ILE A 200 -20.87 11.92 -4.87
CA ILE A 200 -20.34 11.53 -3.55
C ILE A 200 -20.85 12.48 -2.45
N ASN A 201 -20.82 13.79 -2.68
CA ASN A 201 -21.37 14.75 -1.71
C ASN A 201 -22.89 14.59 -1.53
N SER A 202 -23.61 14.12 -2.55
CA SER A 202 -25.01 13.76 -2.41
C SER A 202 -25.18 12.52 -1.55
N CYS A 203 -24.30 11.52 -1.67
CA CYS A 203 -24.31 10.35 -0.78
C CYS A 203 -24.09 10.77 0.67
N ALA A 204 -23.10 11.63 0.91
CA ALA A 204 -22.76 12.16 2.22
C ALA A 204 -23.90 12.91 2.94
N SER A 205 -24.92 13.38 2.20
CA SER A 205 -26.12 13.99 2.81
C SER A 205 -27.20 12.99 3.21
N TYR A 206 -27.07 11.70 2.88
CA TYR A 206 -27.99 10.65 3.29
C TYR A 206 -27.35 9.75 4.34
N ILE A 207 -27.99 9.67 5.51
CA ILE A 207 -27.59 8.74 6.57
C ILE A 207 -27.66 7.31 6.01
N GLY A 208 -26.57 6.57 6.18
CA GLY A 208 -26.45 5.19 5.72
C GLY A 208 -26.14 5.03 4.22
N CYS A 209 -25.87 6.11 3.50
CA CYS A 209 -25.25 6.01 2.17
C CYS A 209 -23.78 5.63 2.32
N GLN A 210 -23.36 4.58 1.61
CA GLN A 210 -22.02 4.02 1.71
C GLN A 210 -21.36 3.87 0.34
N SER A 211 -22.13 3.93 -0.74
CA SER A 211 -21.58 3.89 -2.10
C SER A 211 -22.34 4.79 -3.06
N VAL A 212 -21.66 5.15 -4.15
CA VAL A 212 -22.27 5.75 -5.33
C VAL A 212 -21.85 5.03 -6.60
N ASP A 213 -22.78 4.95 -7.57
CA ASP A 213 -22.49 4.66 -8.97
C ASP A 213 -22.90 5.89 -9.81
N PHE A 214 -21.94 6.55 -10.45
CA PHE A 214 -22.14 7.73 -11.30
C PHE A 214 -21.91 7.40 -12.77
N HIS A 215 -22.95 7.54 -13.60
CA HIS A 215 -22.82 7.38 -15.05
C HIS A 215 -22.43 8.72 -15.70
N GLN A 216 -21.21 8.82 -16.22
CA GLN A 216 -20.61 10.08 -16.66
C GLN A 216 -21.41 10.77 -17.79
N ARG A 217 -21.85 9.99 -18.80
CA ARG A 217 -22.60 10.51 -19.95
C ARG A 217 -24.02 10.96 -19.63
N THR A 218 -24.76 10.20 -18.82
CA THR A 218 -26.17 10.50 -18.50
C THR A 218 -26.33 11.36 -17.26
N ARG A 219 -25.24 11.64 -16.52
CA ARG A 219 -25.23 12.41 -15.27
C ARG A 219 -26.10 11.80 -14.16
N GLN A 220 -26.44 10.53 -14.29
CA GLN A 220 -27.22 9.82 -13.29
C GLN A 220 -26.33 9.33 -12.15
N CYS A 221 -26.73 9.67 -10.93
CA CYS A 221 -26.08 9.32 -9.69
C CYS A 221 -27.00 8.36 -8.90
N TYR A 222 -26.49 7.18 -8.60
CA TYR A 222 -27.19 6.14 -7.86
C TYR A 222 -26.54 5.97 -6.49
N LEU A 223 -27.34 6.10 -5.43
CA LEU A 223 -26.87 6.01 -4.04
C LEU A 223 -27.15 4.62 -3.47
N GLY A 224 -26.14 4.00 -2.88
CA GLY A 224 -26.16 2.63 -2.40
C GLY A 224 -25.58 2.45 -1.00
N LYS A 225 -25.65 1.21 -0.51
CA LYS A 225 -25.18 0.79 0.81
C LYS A 225 -24.02 -0.22 0.73
N HIS A 226 -23.34 -0.30 -0.40
CA HIS A 226 -22.22 -1.22 -0.57
C HIS A 226 -20.96 -0.58 0.03
N GLN A 227 -20.14 -1.35 0.75
CA GLN A 227 -18.91 -0.83 1.41
C GLN A 227 -17.63 -1.36 0.75
N GLY A 228 -17.73 -2.33 -0.16
CA GLY A 228 -16.58 -2.90 -0.84
C GLY A 228 -16.32 -2.26 -2.20
N GLU A 229 -15.19 -2.63 -2.78
CA GLU A 229 -14.80 -2.25 -4.13
C GLU A 229 -15.86 -2.69 -5.18
N PRO A 230 -16.18 -1.85 -6.17
CA PRO A 230 -17.11 -2.22 -7.23
C PRO A 230 -16.57 -3.34 -8.14
N ALA A 231 -17.35 -4.41 -8.29
CA ALA A 231 -16.91 -5.60 -9.04
C ALA A 231 -17.22 -5.57 -10.55
N VAL A 232 -18.16 -4.72 -11.01
CA VAL A 232 -18.62 -4.75 -12.40
C VAL A 232 -17.81 -3.78 -13.25
N GLN A 233 -17.04 -4.30 -14.20
CA GLN A 233 -16.34 -3.52 -15.22
C GLN A 233 -17.33 -2.82 -16.14
N ALA A 234 -17.29 -1.49 -16.19
CA ALA A 234 -18.22 -0.67 -16.94
C ALA A 234 -17.60 0.71 -17.25
N SER A 235 -16.96 0.83 -18.43
CA SER A 235 -16.15 2.00 -18.82
C SER A 235 -16.85 3.37 -18.78
N GLY A 236 -18.19 3.41 -18.91
CA GLY A 236 -18.98 4.65 -18.81
C GLY A 236 -19.28 5.13 -17.39
N TRP A 237 -18.82 4.39 -16.38
CA TRP A 237 -19.17 4.60 -14.97
C TRP A 237 -17.96 5.04 -14.14
N ALA A 238 -18.25 5.76 -13.08
CA ALA A 238 -17.33 6.04 -12.00
C ALA A 238 -18.06 5.79 -10.70
N SER A 239 -17.42 5.11 -9.76
CA SER A 239 -18.04 4.71 -8.52
C SER A 239 -17.19 5.16 -7.36
N ALA A 240 -17.79 5.19 -6.18
CA ALA A 240 -17.02 5.38 -4.97
C ALA A 240 -17.68 4.62 -3.82
N HIS A 241 -16.88 4.08 -2.92
CA HIS A 241 -17.33 3.40 -1.72
C HIS A 241 -16.68 4.00 -0.49
N SER A 242 -17.40 3.99 0.61
CA SER A 242 -16.94 4.59 1.86
C SER A 242 -15.90 3.70 2.54
N MET A 243 -14.78 4.31 2.91
CA MET A 243 -13.73 3.71 3.74
C MET A 243 -13.92 4.06 5.24
N GLY A 244 -15.13 4.48 5.62
CA GLY A 244 -15.43 5.01 6.95
C GLY A 244 -15.27 6.52 7.06
N CYS A 245 -15.35 7.04 8.28
CA CYS A 245 -15.10 8.45 8.55
C CYS A 245 -13.59 8.67 8.68
N SER A 246 -13.12 9.79 8.16
CA SER A 246 -11.81 10.31 8.58
C SER A 246 -11.78 10.35 10.11
N GLY A 247 -10.77 9.73 10.72
CA GLY A 247 -10.60 9.68 12.18
C GLY A 247 -11.53 8.73 12.94
N ALA A 248 -12.33 7.88 12.27
CA ALA A 248 -13.26 6.97 12.95
C ALA A 248 -12.60 5.90 13.85
N CYS A 249 -11.31 5.62 13.64
CA CYS A 249 -10.54 4.72 14.49
C CYS A 249 -10.06 5.41 15.77
N ASP A 250 -10.21 6.73 15.85
CA ASP A 250 -10.05 7.50 17.06
C ASP A 250 -11.42 7.54 17.76
N GLU A 251 -11.43 7.18 19.04
CA GLU A 251 -12.59 6.94 19.91
C GLU A 251 -13.60 8.11 20.04
N ASN A 252 -13.37 9.24 19.35
CA ASN A 252 -14.12 10.48 19.44
C ASN A 252 -14.70 11.03 18.10
N GLU A 253 -14.47 10.41 16.94
CA GLU A 253 -15.00 10.93 15.65
C GLU A 253 -16.15 10.08 15.06
N VAL A 254 -17.38 10.56 15.25
CA VAL A 254 -18.55 10.11 14.48
C VAL A 254 -18.67 10.95 13.21
N CYS A 255 -18.97 10.34 12.05
CA CYS A 255 -19.35 11.06 10.83
C CYS A 255 -20.50 12.02 11.18
N SER A 256 -20.28 13.34 11.12
CA SER A 256 -21.28 14.33 11.51
C SER A 256 -22.59 14.14 10.73
N SER A 257 -23.64 13.72 11.42
CA SER A 257 -25.03 13.73 10.96
C SER A 257 -25.79 15.01 11.36
N ASN A 258 -25.10 16.02 11.89
CA ASN A 258 -25.73 17.23 12.44
C ASN A 258 -25.31 18.49 11.69
N GLU A 259 -26.01 18.80 10.60
CA GLU A 259 -26.29 20.19 10.23
C GLU A 259 -27.76 20.26 9.75
N PRO A 260 -28.59 21.19 10.26
CA PRO A 260 -30.03 21.19 9.97
C PRO A 260 -30.32 21.48 8.50
N ALA A 261 -31.15 20.65 7.89
CA ALA A 261 -31.87 21.03 6.68
C ALA A 261 -32.83 22.18 7.04
N GLU A 262 -32.71 23.31 6.34
CA GLU A 262 -33.67 24.39 6.38
C GLU A 262 -35.03 23.90 5.82
N PRO A 263 -36.18 24.16 6.47
CA PRO A 263 -37.44 23.50 6.14
C PRO A 263 -38.25 24.25 5.08
N PRO A 264 -39.02 23.55 4.23
CA PRO A 264 -40.29 24.05 3.73
C PRO A 264 -41.44 23.54 4.61
N LEU A 265 -42.32 24.46 4.99
CA LEU A 265 -43.61 24.25 5.65
C LEU A 265 -44.45 23.16 4.95
N GLU A 266 -45.07 22.24 5.68
CA GLU A 266 -46.47 22.32 6.18
C GLU A 266 -46.99 20.94 6.66
N ASN A 267 -47.47 20.89 7.91
CA ASN A 267 -48.54 20.08 8.52
C ASN A 267 -48.80 18.62 8.07
N VAL A 268 -48.73 17.66 9.01
CA VAL A 268 -49.91 17.00 9.69
C VAL A 268 -49.42 16.21 10.93
N ILE A 269 -50.14 16.37 12.06
CA ILE A 269 -49.93 15.76 13.40
C ILE A 269 -50.78 14.45 13.58
N PRO A 270 -50.47 13.56 14.56
CA PRO A 270 -50.56 12.08 14.50
C PRO A 270 -51.69 11.45 15.35
N PRO A 271 -51.58 10.16 15.78
CA PRO A 271 -51.27 9.87 17.21
C PRO A 271 -50.23 8.72 17.41
N ALA A 272 -49.25 8.87 18.33
CA ALA A 272 -49.13 8.33 19.72
C ALA A 272 -48.98 6.77 19.80
N SER A 273 -48.04 6.18 20.56
CA SER A 273 -47.64 6.44 21.96
C SER A 273 -46.25 5.89 22.35
N GLU A 274 -45.59 6.61 23.29
CA GLU A 274 -44.84 6.19 24.51
C GLU A 274 -43.75 5.08 24.47
N SER A 275 -42.62 5.11 25.21
CA SER A 275 -41.96 6.07 26.12
C SER A 275 -40.64 5.41 26.64
N GLY A 276 -39.65 6.20 27.11
CA GLY A 276 -38.51 5.68 27.91
C GLY A 276 -37.16 6.45 27.94
N GLN A 277 -37.15 7.69 28.48
CA GLN A 277 -36.15 8.42 29.33
C GLN A 277 -34.82 7.76 29.80
N THR A 278 -33.63 8.37 30.08
CA THR A 278 -32.90 9.69 29.93
C THR A 278 -31.39 9.54 30.39
N PRO A 279 -30.47 10.57 30.60
CA PRO A 279 -29.08 10.67 30.07
C PRO A 279 -27.99 11.00 31.18
N PRO A 280 -26.97 11.91 31.08
CA PRO A 280 -26.00 12.39 30.03
C PRO A 280 -24.49 12.48 30.51
N GLN A 281 -23.49 12.80 29.65
CA GLN A 281 -22.29 13.62 30.04
C GLN A 281 -21.45 14.18 28.87
N PHE A 282 -20.79 15.33 29.10
CA PHE A 282 -20.11 16.31 28.20
C PHE A 282 -18.56 16.20 28.15
N SER A 283 -17.90 16.62 27.04
CA SER A 283 -16.72 17.55 27.00
C SER A 283 -16.21 17.89 25.56
N ALA A 284 -15.37 18.93 25.44
CA ALA A 284 -15.11 19.85 24.30
C ALA A 284 -14.05 19.42 23.22
N PRO A 285 -13.90 20.12 22.06
CA PRO A 285 -13.04 19.70 20.94
C PRO A 285 -11.68 20.44 20.80
N ALA A 286 -10.69 19.71 20.26
CA ALA A 286 -9.27 20.06 20.06
C ALA A 286 -8.92 20.42 18.59
N ASN A 287 -7.85 21.20 18.39
CA ASN A 287 -7.28 21.60 17.09
C ASN A 287 -6.35 20.51 16.49
N PRO A 288 -6.08 20.52 15.16
CA PRO A 288 -5.22 19.54 14.48
C PRO A 288 -3.74 19.65 14.86
N ASP A 289 -3.03 18.52 14.82
CA ASP A 289 -1.66 18.39 15.31
C ASP A 289 -0.62 19.04 14.35
N ILE A 290 -0.02 20.15 14.79
CA ILE A 290 1.01 20.93 14.10
C ILE A 290 2.38 20.29 14.32
N THR A 291 3.11 20.03 13.23
CA THR A 291 4.47 19.50 13.28
C THR A 291 5.45 20.40 12.54
N CYS A 292 6.69 20.43 12.99
CA CYS A 292 7.69 21.29 12.36
C CYS A 292 8.00 20.88 10.91
N ASP A 293 8.13 19.57 10.65
CA ASP A 293 8.46 19.04 9.32
C ASP A 293 7.45 19.43 8.24
N SER A 294 6.18 19.54 8.61
CA SER A 294 5.10 19.87 7.67
C SER A 294 4.83 21.38 7.58
N ASN A 295 5.24 22.16 8.59
CA ASN A 295 4.83 23.55 8.74
C ASN A 295 5.97 24.55 8.87
N ASN A 296 7.23 24.17 8.63
CA ASN A 296 8.36 25.09 8.71
C ASN A 296 8.15 26.35 7.85
N ASN A 297 8.36 27.53 8.44
CA ASN A 297 8.11 28.85 7.87
C ASN A 297 6.64 29.16 7.51
N GLN A 298 5.69 28.30 7.86
CA GLN A 298 4.27 28.57 7.69
C GLN A 298 3.68 29.29 8.90
N VAL A 299 2.59 30.03 8.65
CA VAL A 299 1.77 30.64 9.70
C VAL A 299 0.59 29.71 9.97
N VAL A 300 0.52 29.19 11.18
CA VAL A 300 -0.55 28.32 11.67
C VAL A 300 -1.42 29.09 12.65
N LYS A 301 -2.72 28.79 12.67
CA LYS A 301 -3.67 29.46 13.56
C LYS A 301 -4.15 28.49 14.63
N ILE A 302 -3.88 28.82 15.89
CA ILE A 302 -4.28 28.05 17.07
C ILE A 302 -5.03 28.98 18.02
N ASP A 303 -6.24 28.57 18.39
CA ASP A 303 -7.13 29.30 19.31
C ASP A 303 -7.27 30.81 19.00
N GLY A 304 -7.30 31.14 17.71
CA GLY A 304 -7.46 32.53 17.25
C GLY A 304 -6.16 33.32 17.13
N LYS A 305 -5.03 32.81 17.65
CA LYS A 305 -3.70 33.41 17.49
C LYS A 305 -2.96 32.78 16.31
N ASN A 306 -2.19 33.59 15.60
CA ASN A 306 -1.35 33.13 14.50
C ASN A 306 0.08 32.96 15.01
N TYR A 307 0.69 31.82 14.70
CA TYR A 307 2.07 31.52 15.02
C TYR A 307 2.82 31.19 13.74
N ARG A 308 3.99 31.77 13.56
CA ARG A 308 4.93 31.36 12.52
C ARG A 308 5.86 30.31 13.10
N ILE A 309 5.89 29.14 12.45
CA ILE A 309 6.71 28.00 12.86
C ILE A 309 8.12 28.12 12.29
N LEU A 310 9.13 27.90 13.13
CA LEU A 310 10.54 28.10 12.84
C LEU A 310 11.35 26.91 13.34
N CYS A 311 11.57 25.94 12.45
CA CYS A 311 12.28 24.72 12.80
C CYS A 311 13.78 24.96 12.90
N GLY A 312 14.42 24.32 13.88
CA GLY A 312 15.85 24.43 14.08
C GLY A 312 16.28 25.76 14.70
N LYS A 313 15.35 26.57 15.21
CA LYS A 313 15.60 27.88 15.84
C LYS A 313 15.35 27.79 17.35
N GLN A 314 16.00 28.66 18.12
CA GLN A 314 15.92 28.66 19.58
C GLN A 314 16.07 30.06 20.20
N PHE A 315 15.33 30.33 21.27
CA PHE A 315 15.62 31.40 22.23
C PHE A 315 16.43 30.85 23.41
N ARG A 316 17.54 31.51 23.76
CA ARG A 316 18.40 31.08 24.90
C ARG A 316 18.22 31.90 26.17
N ASP A 317 17.50 33.02 26.11
CA ASP A 317 17.47 34.00 27.19
C ASP A 317 16.05 34.21 27.77
N HIS A 318 15.96 34.39 29.09
CA HIS A 318 14.77 34.77 29.87
C HIS A 318 13.47 34.02 29.53
N VAL A 319 13.49 32.70 29.77
CA VAL A 319 12.27 31.87 29.81
C VAL A 319 11.31 32.45 30.86
N THR A 320 10.08 32.77 30.45
CA THR A 320 9.04 33.30 31.36
C THR A 320 8.25 32.19 32.04
N GLY A 321 8.26 30.99 31.46
CA GLY A 321 7.75 29.78 32.07
C GLY A 321 8.05 28.55 31.22
N TYR A 322 7.99 27.36 31.81
CA TYR A 322 8.07 26.11 31.06
C TYR A 322 7.13 25.07 31.65
N LYS A 323 6.64 24.14 30.81
CA LYS A 323 5.83 23.00 31.23
C LYS A 323 6.09 21.78 30.33
N PRO A 324 6.00 20.55 30.88
CA PRO A 324 5.90 19.36 30.05
C PRO A 324 4.60 19.38 29.27
N VAL A 325 4.65 18.98 28.00
CA VAL A 325 3.53 18.91 27.07
C VAL A 325 3.75 17.72 26.15
N GLU A 326 2.69 17.14 25.60
CA GLU A 326 2.77 15.93 24.79
C GLU A 326 2.94 16.21 23.29
N SER A 327 2.74 17.46 22.85
CA SER A 327 2.89 17.87 21.45
C SER A 327 3.35 19.31 21.30
N PHE A 328 3.80 19.64 20.08
CA PHE A 328 4.11 21.02 19.73
C PHE A 328 2.84 21.89 19.66
N THR A 329 1.73 21.31 19.20
CA THR A 329 0.40 21.96 19.21
C THR A 329 0.00 22.38 20.62
N GLU A 330 0.15 21.48 21.59
CA GLU A 330 -0.14 21.78 22.99
C GLU A 330 0.79 22.87 23.55
N CYS A 331 2.05 22.93 23.11
CA CYS A 331 2.94 24.04 23.47
C CYS A 331 2.42 25.40 22.95
N LEU A 332 1.88 25.42 21.73
CA LEU A 332 1.29 26.63 21.14
C LEU A 332 -0.03 27.02 21.82
N GLU A 333 -0.89 26.06 22.14
CA GLU A 333 -2.13 26.27 22.90
C GLU A 333 -1.82 26.77 24.31
N LEU A 334 -0.81 26.20 24.97
CA LEU A 334 -0.36 26.62 26.30
C LEU A 334 0.12 28.08 26.26
N CYS A 335 0.92 28.46 25.26
CA CYS A 335 1.31 29.85 25.06
C CYS A 335 0.12 30.74 24.72
N GLY A 336 -0.83 30.24 23.93
CA GLY A 336 -2.06 30.93 23.58
C GLY A 336 -2.89 31.31 24.80
N ASN A 337 -2.89 30.44 25.81
CA ASN A 337 -3.60 30.58 27.07
C ASN A 337 -2.78 31.16 28.22
N THR A 338 -1.50 31.48 28.01
CA THR A 338 -0.61 32.06 29.03
C THR A 338 -0.42 33.55 28.81
N ASP A 339 -0.73 34.34 29.84
CA ASP A 339 -0.50 35.79 29.81
C ASP A 339 1.00 36.08 29.63
N ASN A 340 1.31 37.05 28.76
CA ASN A 340 2.67 37.42 28.38
C ASN A 340 3.49 36.32 27.67
N CYS A 341 2.84 35.36 27.01
CA CYS A 341 3.52 34.46 26.07
C CYS A 341 3.32 34.91 24.63
N SER A 342 4.43 35.18 23.94
CA SER A 342 4.46 35.60 22.52
C SER A 342 5.23 34.61 21.64
N SER A 343 6.03 33.73 22.23
CA SER A 343 6.77 32.69 21.51
C SER A 343 7.10 31.50 22.39
N VAL A 344 7.41 30.38 21.74
CA VAL A 344 7.77 29.13 22.39
C VAL A 344 8.95 28.45 21.73
N ASP A 345 9.68 27.67 22.53
CA ASP A 345 10.59 26.62 22.08
C ASP A 345 10.06 25.28 22.58
N PHE A 346 9.77 24.37 21.66
CA PHE A 346 9.45 22.99 21.98
C PHE A 346 10.69 22.12 21.80
N TYR A 347 11.07 21.47 22.89
CA TYR A 347 12.25 20.63 22.96
C TYR A 347 11.83 19.18 23.15
N ASP A 348 12.23 18.31 22.23
CA ASP A 348 11.95 16.87 22.26
C ASP A 348 13.23 16.04 21.99
N PRO A 349 14.17 15.97 22.95
CA PRO A 349 15.26 15.00 22.89
C PRO A 349 14.75 13.67 23.46
N HIS A 350 14.64 12.64 22.63
CA HIS A 350 14.46 11.27 23.11
C HIS A 350 13.25 11.08 24.06
N GLY A 351 12.13 11.77 23.81
CA GLY A 351 10.87 11.58 24.53
C GLY A 351 10.66 12.49 25.75
N GLY A 352 11.58 13.40 26.05
CA GLY A 352 11.40 14.44 27.08
C GLY A 352 10.79 15.72 26.51
N LYS A 353 9.49 15.71 26.19
CA LYS A 353 8.81 16.84 25.54
C LYS A 353 8.54 17.99 26.51
N THR A 354 9.19 19.13 26.29
CA THR A 354 9.05 20.33 27.13
C THR A 354 8.78 21.57 26.29
N CYS A 355 7.79 22.36 26.71
CA CYS A 355 7.47 23.67 26.16
C CYS A 355 8.11 24.76 27.01
N TYR A 356 8.99 25.55 26.42
CA TYR A 356 9.54 26.77 27.00
C TYR A 356 8.84 27.97 26.38
N MET A 357 8.40 28.91 27.22
CA MET A 357 7.62 30.09 26.82
C MET A 357 8.44 31.37 27.02
N PHE A 358 8.25 32.32 26.10
CA PHE A 358 8.95 33.61 26.08
C PHE A 358 8.00 34.75 25.72
N THR A 359 8.40 35.98 26.06
CA THR A 359 7.64 37.22 25.79
C THR A 359 7.96 37.86 24.43
N SER A 360 9.06 37.45 23.78
CA SER A 360 9.50 38.00 22.50
C SER A 360 8.61 37.54 21.36
N ASN A 361 8.32 38.41 20.39
CA ASN A 361 7.67 38.06 19.12
C ASN A 361 8.62 38.18 17.91
N GLN A 362 9.91 38.39 18.17
CA GLN A 362 10.95 38.46 17.13
C GLN A 362 11.45 37.07 16.78
N GLU A 363 12.01 36.90 15.59
CA GLU A 363 12.62 35.61 15.20
C GLU A 363 13.73 35.20 16.19
N PRO A 364 13.81 33.92 16.60
CA PRO A 364 14.83 33.46 17.55
C PRO A 364 16.24 33.60 16.95
N PRO A 365 17.21 34.18 17.68
CA PRO A 365 18.52 34.53 17.11
C PRO A 365 19.51 33.36 17.02
N TYR A 366 19.19 32.18 17.59
CA TYR A 366 20.09 31.03 17.64
C TYR A 366 19.55 29.84 16.85
N GLU A 367 20.45 29.05 16.27
CA GLU A 367 20.12 27.78 15.61
C GLU A 367 20.34 26.61 16.58
N HIS A 368 19.41 25.67 16.60
CA HIS A 368 19.51 24.39 17.29
C HIS A 368 18.60 23.33 16.64
N SER A 369 19.20 22.32 15.98
CA SER A 369 18.49 21.37 15.09
C SER A 369 17.34 20.59 15.74
N ASN A 370 17.37 20.42 17.06
CA ASN A 370 16.40 19.61 17.80
C ASN A 370 15.35 20.43 18.55
N ILE A 371 15.19 21.71 18.19
CA ILE A 371 14.20 22.61 18.80
C ILE A 371 13.27 23.13 17.71
N TRP A 372 11.99 23.16 18.04
CA TRP A 372 10.95 23.72 17.20
C TRP A 372 10.46 25.01 17.85
N ALA A 373 10.81 26.14 17.26
CA ALA A 373 10.37 27.44 17.76
C ALA A 373 9.09 27.89 17.05
N ALA A 374 8.30 28.71 17.74
CA ALA A 374 7.22 29.46 17.09
C ALA A 374 7.09 30.85 17.69
N VAL A 375 6.77 31.82 16.84
CA VAL A 375 6.58 33.22 17.24
C VAL A 375 5.19 33.68 16.81
N GLN A 376 4.46 34.35 17.70
CA GLN A 376 3.16 34.91 17.39
C GLN A 376 3.32 36.05 16.37
N VAL A 377 2.46 36.10 15.34
CA VAL A 377 2.52 37.08 14.23
C VAL A 377 1.22 37.84 14.02
#